data_AF-A0AAE5AEH9-F1
#
_entry.id   AF-A0AAE5AEH9-F1
#
_cell.length_a   1.000
_cell.length_b   1.000
_cell.length_c   1.000
_cell.angle_alpha   90.00
_cell.angle_beta   90.00
_cell.angle_gamma   90.00
#
_symmetry.space_group_name_H-M   'P 1'
#
loop_
_entity.id
_entity.type
_entity.pdbx_description
1 polymer ?
#
loop_
_entity_poly.entity_id
_entity_poly.type
_entity_poly.pdbx_seq_one_letter_code
_entity_poly.pdbx_strand_id
1 'polypeptide(L)'
;MRRIAVASVSVLTAVLAVLWLATREAPRAAVATHLGPDGVPDFAAYPAVDPTRYTLRSGQGFPVQGFRTPDGFVCMTTQHRAMYALDCRGPFVGAPDDANLAHLFSYGTTNGAIPMSFLRSDQPLSPVDGLREDEAPMLPAGQRFEVGNATCIHTDDIRLACRMADPVEGNGFVATATGTTTFGKA
;
A
#
# COMPACT_ATOMS: atom_id res chain seq x y z
N MET A 1 47.02 24.80 33.62
CA MET A 1 46.24 23.55 33.61
C MET A 1 44.73 23.78 33.50
N ARG A 2 44.10 24.60 34.37
CA ARG A 2 42.63 24.85 34.37
C ARG A 2 42.05 25.40 33.05
N ARG A 3 42.79 26.25 32.31
CA ARG A 3 42.35 26.86 31.03
C ARG A 3 42.34 25.88 29.84
N ILE A 4 43.23 24.90 29.86
CA ILE A 4 43.35 23.89 28.78
C ILE A 4 42.19 22.89 28.87
N ALA A 5 41.81 22.50 30.09
CA ALA A 5 40.67 21.63 30.33
C ALA A 5 39.34 22.27 29.88
N VAL A 6 39.13 23.56 30.14
CA VAL A 6 37.91 24.27 29.72
C VAL A 6 37.80 24.36 28.20
N ALA A 7 38.89 24.72 27.51
CA ALA A 7 38.91 24.77 26.04
C ALA A 7 38.63 23.41 25.40
N SER A 8 39.13 22.33 26.01
CA SER A 8 38.92 20.96 25.53
C SER A 8 37.45 20.53 25.64
N VAL A 9 36.79 20.89 26.75
CA VAL A 9 35.35 20.59 26.97
C VAL A 9 34.48 21.37 25.99
N SER A 10 34.78 22.65 25.72
CA SER A 10 34.03 23.48 24.78
C SER A 10 34.11 22.99 23.34
N VAL A 11 35.27 22.47 22.91
CA VAL A 11 35.43 21.90 21.57
C VAL A 11 34.67 20.58 21.45
N LEU A 12 34.71 19.73 22.50
CA LEU A 12 34.03 18.44 22.47
C LEU A 12 32.50 18.59 22.39
N THR A 13 31.91 19.53 23.13
CA THR A 13 30.47 19.80 23.07
C THR A 13 30.04 20.39 21.73
N ALA A 14 30.85 21.26 21.13
CA ALA A 14 30.58 21.78 19.80
C ALA A 14 30.58 20.67 18.73
N VAL A 15 31.56 19.75 18.78
CA VAL A 15 31.65 18.61 17.85
C VAL A 15 30.46 17.66 18.02
N LEU A 16 30.10 17.33 19.27
CA LEU A 16 28.95 16.46 19.54
C LEU A 16 27.63 17.10 19.11
N ALA A 17 27.46 18.41 19.28
CA ALA A 17 26.27 19.11 18.83
C ALA A 17 26.16 19.12 17.30
N VAL A 18 27.27 19.35 16.58
CA VAL A 18 27.30 19.31 15.11
C VAL A 18 27.02 17.91 14.59
N LEU A 19 27.60 16.87 15.20
CA LEU A 19 27.31 15.48 14.85
C LEU A 19 25.84 15.15 15.08
N TRP A 20 25.28 15.56 16.22
CA TRP A 20 23.87 15.31 16.52
C TRP A 20 22.92 16.03 15.56
N LEU A 21 23.26 17.26 15.15
CA LEU A 21 22.52 18.00 14.12
C LEU A 21 22.65 17.37 12.73
N ALA A 22 23.82 16.83 12.39
CA ALA A 22 24.08 16.18 11.09
C ALA A 22 23.41 14.79 10.97
N THR A 23 23.22 14.08 12.09
CA THR A 23 22.55 12.77 12.13
C THR A 23 21.06 12.85 12.44
N ARG A 24 20.52 14.05 12.68
CA ARG A 24 19.09 14.21 12.95
C ARG A 24 18.34 14.06 11.64
N GLU A 25 17.73 12.89 11.46
CA GLU A 25 16.73 12.67 10.41
C GLU A 25 15.69 13.81 10.53
N ALA A 26 15.52 14.59 9.46
CA ALA A 26 14.45 15.58 9.44
C ALA A 26 13.12 14.86 9.68
N PRO A 27 12.19 15.41 10.49
CA PRO A 27 10.87 14.82 10.64
C PRO A 27 10.27 14.63 9.25
N ARG A 28 10.00 13.37 8.87
CA ARG A 28 9.30 13.07 7.63
C ARG A 28 7.99 13.84 7.67
N ALA A 29 7.75 14.68 6.66
CA ALA A 29 6.46 15.34 6.53
C ALA A 29 5.39 14.26 6.44
N ALA A 30 4.40 14.32 7.34
CA ALA A 30 3.30 13.38 7.36
C ALA A 30 2.58 13.40 6.01
N VAL A 31 2.28 12.22 5.48
CA VAL A 31 1.53 12.09 4.23
C VAL A 31 0.07 12.38 4.53
N ALA A 32 -0.45 13.46 3.94
CA ALA A 32 -1.84 13.85 4.13
C ALA A 32 -2.78 12.75 3.61
N THR A 33 -3.76 12.39 4.43
CA THR A 33 -4.87 11.55 4.03
C THR A 33 -5.98 12.42 3.46
N HIS A 34 -6.29 12.23 2.18
CA HIS A 34 -7.39 12.87 1.49
C HIS A 34 -8.62 11.94 1.54
N LEU A 35 -9.60 12.27 2.39
CA LEU A 35 -10.85 11.53 2.51
C LEU A 35 -12.00 12.26 1.81
N GLY A 36 -12.87 11.48 1.18
CA GLY A 36 -14.18 11.91 0.71
C GLY A 36 -15.20 12.05 1.85
N PRO A 37 -16.42 12.52 1.54
CA PRO A 37 -17.48 12.76 2.53
C PRO A 37 -18.00 11.48 3.21
N ASP A 38 -17.77 10.32 2.60
CA ASP A 38 -18.12 8.98 3.08
C ASP A 38 -16.99 8.33 3.90
N GLY A 39 -15.86 9.02 4.09
CA GLY A 39 -14.69 8.48 4.78
C GLY A 39 -13.85 7.53 3.92
N VAL A 40 -14.17 7.37 2.62
CA VAL A 40 -13.36 6.63 1.65
C VAL A 40 -12.27 7.56 1.11
N PRO A 41 -11.03 7.10 0.87
CA PRO A 41 -9.99 7.93 0.28
C PRO A 41 -10.41 8.50 -1.08
N ASP A 42 -10.18 9.79 -1.29
CA ASP A 42 -10.20 10.37 -2.63
C ASP A 42 -8.96 9.88 -3.38
N PHE A 43 -9.07 8.71 -4.00
CA PHE A 43 -7.98 8.10 -4.75
C PHE A 43 -7.43 9.04 -5.83
N ALA A 44 -8.24 9.93 -6.41
CA ALA A 44 -7.80 10.84 -7.48
C ALA A 44 -6.91 11.98 -6.97
N ALA A 45 -6.94 12.28 -5.66
CA ALA A 45 -6.08 13.28 -5.03
C ALA A 45 -4.60 12.85 -4.96
N TYR A 46 -4.30 11.56 -5.12
CA TYR A 46 -2.95 11.04 -5.04
C TYR A 46 -2.33 10.90 -6.45
N PRO A 47 -1.07 11.30 -6.65
CA PRO A 47 -0.38 11.11 -7.92
C PRO A 47 -0.21 9.62 -8.24
N ALA A 48 -0.44 9.26 -9.50
CA ALA A 48 -0.22 7.90 -9.98
C ALA A 48 1.27 7.57 -10.07
N VAL A 49 1.63 6.36 -9.65
CA VAL A 49 2.95 5.79 -9.91
C VAL A 49 3.08 5.36 -11.37
N ASP A 50 4.31 5.21 -11.84
CA ASP A 50 4.60 4.54 -13.12
C ASP A 50 4.30 3.04 -13.00
N PRO A 51 3.29 2.49 -13.72
CA PRO A 51 2.85 1.11 -13.56
C PRO A 51 3.88 0.08 -14.06
N THR A 52 4.82 0.49 -14.92
CA THR A 52 5.85 -0.42 -15.45
C THR A 52 6.80 -0.90 -14.36
N ARG A 53 7.00 -0.10 -13.31
CA ARG A 53 7.83 -0.44 -12.14
C ARG A 53 7.26 -1.55 -11.29
N TYR A 54 5.98 -1.85 -11.44
CA TYR A 54 5.25 -2.82 -10.63
C TYR A 54 4.95 -4.11 -11.39
N THR A 55 5.53 -4.28 -12.56
CA THR A 55 5.41 -5.53 -13.34
C THR A 55 6.34 -6.57 -12.75
N LEU A 56 5.75 -7.63 -12.18
CA LEU A 56 6.50 -8.74 -11.58
C LEU A 56 6.77 -9.85 -12.61
N ARG A 57 5.87 -10.00 -13.59
CA ARG A 57 6.08 -10.91 -14.72
C ARG A 57 5.49 -10.34 -16.01
N SER A 58 6.32 -10.30 -17.03
CA SER A 58 5.96 -10.08 -18.42
C SER A 58 6.17 -11.38 -19.22
N GLY A 59 5.30 -11.70 -20.20
CA GLY A 59 5.48 -12.85 -21.10
C GLY A 59 4.39 -13.94 -21.04
N GLN A 60 4.76 -15.20 -21.32
CA GLN A 60 3.85 -16.36 -21.43
C GLN A 60 3.13 -16.61 -20.09
N GLY A 61 1.82 -16.35 -20.06
CA GLY A 61 0.95 -16.45 -18.87
C GLY A 61 0.14 -15.17 -18.62
N PHE A 62 -0.52 -15.07 -17.47
CA PHE A 62 -1.19 -13.83 -17.07
C PHE A 62 -0.16 -12.81 -16.58
N PRO A 63 -0.18 -11.55 -17.07
CA PRO A 63 0.68 -10.52 -16.52
C PRO A 63 0.33 -10.35 -15.04
N VAL A 64 1.36 -10.34 -14.21
CA VAL A 64 1.24 -10.14 -12.77
C VAL A 64 1.91 -8.82 -12.45
N GLN A 65 1.15 -7.91 -11.85
CA GLN A 65 1.66 -6.69 -11.27
C GLN A 65 1.32 -6.68 -9.79
N GLY A 66 2.13 -6.02 -8.99
CA GLY A 66 1.90 -6.01 -7.56
C GLY A 66 2.81 -5.07 -6.82
N PHE A 67 2.49 -4.85 -5.57
CA PHE A 67 3.26 -4.01 -4.66
C PHE A 67 3.17 -4.56 -3.25
N ARG A 68 4.04 -4.04 -2.38
CA ARG A 68 3.94 -4.19 -0.93
C ARG A 68 3.79 -2.84 -0.25
N THR A 69 3.35 -2.85 1.02
CA THR A 69 3.37 -1.70 1.94
C THR A 69 4.33 -1.95 3.11
N PRO A 70 4.77 -0.92 3.87
CA PRO A 70 5.64 -1.12 5.04
C PRO A 70 4.92 -1.84 6.18
N ASP A 71 3.59 -1.73 6.23
CA ASP A 71 2.72 -2.38 7.22
C ASP A 71 2.47 -3.86 6.95
N GLY A 72 3.21 -4.45 6.01
CA GLY A 72 3.15 -5.89 5.74
C GLY A 72 2.01 -6.33 4.82
N PHE A 73 1.40 -5.40 4.08
CA PHE A 73 0.50 -5.78 2.99
C PHE A 73 1.28 -6.12 1.72
N VAL A 74 0.81 -7.12 1.00
CA VAL A 74 1.23 -7.45 -0.36
C VAL A 74 -0.02 -7.55 -1.21
N CYS A 75 -0.03 -6.90 -2.37
CA CYS A 75 -1.12 -6.93 -3.31
C CYS A 75 -0.64 -7.36 -4.69
N MET A 76 -1.42 -8.22 -5.35
CA MET A 76 -1.17 -8.67 -6.71
C MET A 76 -2.44 -8.51 -7.53
N THR A 77 -2.30 -7.95 -8.73
CA THR A 77 -3.35 -7.94 -9.73
C THR A 77 -3.06 -8.95 -10.82
N THR A 78 -4.12 -9.65 -11.23
CA THR A 78 -4.10 -10.55 -12.38
C THR A 78 -5.24 -10.17 -13.32
N GLN A 79 -5.03 -10.39 -14.61
CA GLN A 79 -6.03 -10.14 -15.63
C GLN A 79 -6.12 -11.28 -16.64
N HIS A 80 -7.35 -11.65 -17.00
CA HIS A 80 -7.62 -12.64 -18.05
C HIS A 80 -8.94 -12.36 -18.74
N ARG A 81 -8.94 -12.12 -20.07
CA ARG A 81 -10.15 -11.96 -20.90
C ARG A 81 -11.19 -11.00 -20.29
N ALA A 82 -10.75 -9.80 -19.90
CA ALA A 82 -11.55 -8.78 -19.22
C ALA A 82 -12.04 -9.15 -17.81
N MET A 83 -11.53 -10.21 -17.20
CA MET A 83 -11.64 -10.47 -15.77
C MET A 83 -10.44 -9.84 -15.09
N TYR A 84 -10.69 -9.00 -14.09
CA TYR A 84 -9.66 -8.35 -13.30
C TYR A 84 -9.81 -8.77 -11.85
N ALA A 85 -8.71 -9.20 -11.25
CA ALA A 85 -8.65 -9.54 -9.84
C ALA A 85 -7.55 -8.73 -9.16
N LEU A 86 -7.80 -8.40 -7.90
CA LEU A 86 -6.81 -7.88 -6.98
C LEU A 86 -6.90 -8.70 -5.69
N ASP A 87 -5.81 -9.36 -5.38
CA ASP A 87 -5.63 -10.09 -4.14
C ASP A 87 -4.65 -9.34 -3.26
N CYS A 88 -5.10 -8.93 -2.08
CA CYS A 88 -4.28 -8.24 -1.09
C CYS A 88 -4.22 -9.07 0.19
N ARG A 89 -3.04 -9.49 0.60
CA ARG A 89 -2.81 -10.17 1.88
C ARG A 89 -2.10 -9.27 2.85
N GLY A 90 -2.48 -9.33 4.12
CA GLY A 90 -1.87 -8.53 5.17
C GLY A 90 -2.66 -8.56 6.48
N PRO A 91 -2.29 -7.69 7.44
CA PRO A 91 -2.91 -7.64 8.76
C PRO A 91 -4.22 -6.85 8.74
N PHE A 92 -5.31 -7.46 8.25
CA PHE A 92 -6.64 -6.88 8.27
C PHE A 92 -7.26 -6.91 9.67
N VAL A 93 -6.92 -5.91 10.49
CA VAL A 93 -7.46 -5.78 11.86
C VAL A 93 -8.99 -5.71 11.80
N GLY A 94 -9.67 -6.56 12.57
CA GLY A 94 -11.12 -6.58 12.67
C GLY A 94 -11.86 -7.11 11.44
N ALA A 95 -11.16 -7.69 10.45
CA ALA A 95 -11.82 -8.36 9.34
C ALA A 95 -12.56 -9.64 9.81
N PRO A 96 -13.63 -10.05 9.09
CA PRO A 96 -14.39 -11.25 9.41
C PRO A 96 -13.50 -12.50 9.46
N ASP A 97 -13.81 -13.43 10.37
CA ASP A 97 -13.15 -14.74 10.50
C ASP A 97 -11.61 -14.69 10.54
N ASP A 98 -11.07 -13.57 11.08
CA ASP A 98 -9.64 -13.27 11.11
C ASP A 98 -8.98 -13.42 9.72
N ALA A 99 -9.70 -12.99 8.68
CA ALA A 99 -9.22 -13.01 7.32
C ALA A 99 -7.89 -12.26 7.19
N ASN A 100 -6.99 -12.84 6.40
CA ASN A 100 -5.71 -12.23 6.06
C ASN A 100 -5.63 -11.91 4.56
N LEU A 101 -6.67 -12.17 3.79
CA LEU A 101 -6.76 -11.96 2.34
C LEU A 101 -8.04 -11.19 2.00
N ALA A 102 -7.90 -10.09 1.26
CA ALA A 102 -8.99 -9.41 0.58
C ALA A 102 -8.92 -9.72 -0.93
N HIS A 103 -10.01 -10.24 -1.47
CA HIS A 103 -10.18 -10.51 -2.90
C HIS A 103 -11.20 -9.55 -3.50
N LEU A 104 -10.76 -8.76 -4.46
CA LEU A 104 -11.60 -7.88 -5.26
C LEU A 104 -11.63 -8.39 -6.70
N PHE A 105 -12.79 -8.31 -7.33
CA PHE A 105 -12.98 -8.82 -8.68
C PHE A 105 -13.93 -7.93 -9.51
N SER A 106 -13.64 -7.77 -10.79
CA SER A 106 -14.52 -7.09 -11.75
C SER A 106 -14.53 -7.76 -13.12
N TYR A 107 -15.67 -7.66 -13.81
CA TYR A 107 -15.83 -8.02 -15.21
C TYR A 107 -15.83 -6.76 -16.08
N GLY A 108 -14.86 -6.60 -16.96
CA GLY A 108 -14.72 -5.38 -17.75
C GLY A 108 -14.34 -4.17 -16.90
N THR A 109 -14.17 -3.02 -17.55
CA THR A 109 -13.77 -1.76 -16.88
C THR A 109 -14.96 -0.90 -16.47
N THR A 110 -16.18 -1.30 -16.83
CA THR A 110 -17.41 -0.51 -16.67
C THR A 110 -18.55 -1.27 -15.99
N ASN A 111 -18.41 -2.58 -15.76
CA ASN A 111 -19.41 -3.28 -14.95
C ASN A 111 -19.02 -3.08 -13.48
N GLY A 112 -20.02 -2.81 -12.64
CA GLY A 112 -19.84 -2.67 -11.20
C GLY A 112 -19.05 -3.85 -10.64
N ALA A 113 -18.16 -3.56 -9.70
CA ALA A 113 -17.36 -4.60 -9.07
C ALA A 113 -18.27 -5.68 -8.45
N ILE A 114 -17.82 -6.93 -8.49
CA ILE A 114 -18.47 -7.99 -7.70
C ILE A 114 -18.24 -7.66 -6.22
N PRO A 115 -19.18 -7.98 -5.30
CA PRO A 115 -18.93 -7.87 -3.88
C PRO A 115 -17.58 -8.48 -3.52
N MET A 116 -16.75 -7.70 -2.81
CA MET A 116 -15.45 -8.19 -2.38
C MET A 116 -15.61 -9.28 -1.33
N SER A 117 -14.57 -10.10 -1.16
CA SER A 117 -14.56 -11.15 -0.15
C SER A 117 -13.32 -11.06 0.73
N PHE A 118 -13.50 -11.39 2.00
CA PHE A 118 -12.44 -11.62 2.96
C PHE A 118 -12.30 -13.12 3.19
N LEU A 119 -11.06 -13.59 3.13
CA LEU A 119 -10.71 -15.00 3.22
C LEU A 119 -9.51 -15.17 4.15
N ARG A 120 -9.38 -16.35 4.74
CA ARG A 120 -8.15 -16.79 5.39
C ARG A 120 -7.43 -17.75 4.45
N SER A 121 -6.18 -17.44 4.13
CA SER A 121 -5.32 -18.27 3.28
C SER A 121 -3.90 -18.32 3.84
N ASP A 122 -3.32 -19.51 3.88
CA ASP A 122 -1.89 -19.73 4.14
C ASP A 122 -1.08 -19.87 2.83
N GLN A 123 -1.75 -19.90 1.69
CA GLN A 123 -1.13 -20.00 0.37
C GLN A 123 -0.60 -18.64 -0.10
N PRO A 124 0.51 -18.62 -0.86
CA PRO A 124 0.97 -17.41 -1.53
C PRO A 124 -0.10 -16.82 -2.46
N LEU A 125 -0.09 -15.49 -2.62
CA LEU A 125 -1.01 -14.77 -3.51
C LEU A 125 -0.84 -15.16 -4.98
N SER A 126 0.37 -15.57 -5.36
CA SER A 126 0.65 -15.99 -6.73
C SER A 126 0.56 -17.51 -6.85
N PRO A 127 -0.37 -18.06 -7.66
CA PRO A 127 -0.31 -19.45 -8.10
C PRO A 127 0.75 -19.66 -9.19
N VAL A 128 1.55 -18.63 -9.49
CA VAL A 128 2.55 -18.62 -10.53
C VAL A 128 3.87 -19.09 -9.97
N ASP A 129 4.38 -20.20 -10.50
CA ASP A 129 5.70 -20.74 -10.19
C ASP A 129 6.79 -19.66 -10.24
N GLY A 130 7.51 -19.51 -9.13
CA GLY A 130 8.72 -18.68 -9.03
C GLY A 130 8.50 -17.22 -8.65
N LEU A 131 7.26 -16.71 -8.57
CA LEU A 131 7.00 -15.35 -8.10
C LEU A 131 6.91 -15.30 -6.58
N ARG A 132 7.90 -14.67 -5.95
CA ARG A 132 7.85 -14.44 -4.50
C ARG A 132 7.29 -13.06 -4.19
N GLU A 133 6.50 -13.01 -3.13
CA GLU A 133 5.82 -11.78 -2.69
C GLU A 133 6.76 -10.68 -2.20
N ASP A 134 7.94 -11.06 -1.71
CA ASP A 134 9.00 -10.15 -1.27
C ASP A 134 9.73 -9.47 -2.43
N GLU A 135 9.57 -9.99 -3.66
CA GLU A 135 10.07 -9.35 -4.89
C GLU A 135 9.17 -8.17 -5.33
N ALA A 136 7.96 -8.05 -4.76
CA ALA A 136 7.09 -6.93 -5.08
C ALA A 136 7.72 -5.59 -4.64
N PRO A 137 7.71 -4.57 -5.51
CA PRO A 137 8.24 -3.26 -5.17
C PRO A 137 7.37 -2.57 -4.12
N MET A 138 8.01 -1.71 -3.34
CA MET A 138 7.32 -0.87 -2.38
C MET A 138 6.49 0.20 -3.10
N LEU A 139 5.18 0.26 -2.82
CA LEU A 139 4.38 1.44 -3.14
C LEU A 139 4.84 2.59 -2.21
N PRO A 140 5.18 3.79 -2.72
CA PRO A 140 5.43 4.95 -1.86
C PRO A 140 4.16 5.43 -1.18
N ALA A 141 4.24 5.84 0.08
CA ALA A 141 3.12 6.46 0.78
C ALA A 141 2.68 7.74 0.06
N GLY A 142 1.37 7.94 -0.06
CA GLY A 142 0.78 9.11 -0.72
C GLY A 142 0.83 9.07 -2.25
N GLN A 143 1.15 7.92 -2.84
CA GLN A 143 1.02 7.70 -4.29
C GLN A 143 0.04 6.56 -4.55
N ARG A 144 -0.67 6.64 -5.68
CA ARG A 144 -1.64 5.60 -6.06
C ARG A 144 -1.04 4.62 -7.06
N PHE A 145 -1.21 3.34 -6.75
CA PHE A 145 -1.11 2.27 -7.73
C PHE A 145 -2.41 2.22 -8.53
N GLU A 146 -2.34 2.22 -9.86
CA GLU A 146 -3.51 2.09 -10.73
C GLU A 146 -3.22 1.17 -11.92
N VAL A 147 -3.65 -0.09 -11.79
CA VAL A 147 -3.39 -1.14 -12.77
C VAL A 147 -4.48 -2.20 -12.69
N GLY A 148 -4.85 -2.80 -13.83
CA GLY A 148 -5.77 -3.95 -13.83
C GLY A 148 -7.13 -3.62 -13.23
N ASN A 149 -7.66 -2.42 -13.48
CA ASN A 149 -8.91 -1.92 -12.91
C ASN A 149 -8.92 -1.81 -11.36
N ALA A 150 -7.74 -1.87 -10.73
CA ALA A 150 -7.55 -1.64 -9.31
C ALA A 150 -6.87 -0.29 -9.07
N THR A 151 -7.34 0.46 -8.08
CA THR A 151 -6.66 1.64 -7.56
C THR A 151 -6.37 1.43 -6.08
N CYS A 152 -5.12 1.55 -5.66
CA CYS A 152 -4.71 1.38 -4.26
C CYS A 152 -3.80 2.50 -3.77
N ILE A 153 -3.92 2.85 -2.49
CA ILE A 153 -3.08 3.84 -1.78
C ILE A 153 -2.73 3.34 -0.38
N HIS A 154 -1.68 3.91 0.19
CA HIS A 154 -1.45 3.91 1.63
C HIS A 154 -0.90 5.28 2.06
N THR A 155 -1.15 5.63 3.31
CA THR A 155 -0.72 6.87 3.98
C THR A 155 -0.29 6.51 5.40
N ASP A 156 0.03 7.52 6.22
CA ASP A 156 0.39 7.27 7.62
C ASP A 156 -0.84 6.81 8.47
N ASP A 157 -2.06 7.18 8.07
CA ASP A 157 -3.31 6.80 8.76
C ASP A 157 -3.97 5.55 8.14
N ILE A 158 -3.73 5.33 6.85
CA ILE A 158 -4.32 4.25 6.06
C ILE A 158 -3.22 3.28 5.67
N ARG A 159 -3.18 2.12 6.33
CA ARG A 159 -2.20 1.07 6.03
C ARG A 159 -2.36 0.52 4.61
N LEU A 160 -3.61 0.42 4.15
CA LEU A 160 -3.96 0.11 2.77
C LEU A 160 -5.42 0.45 2.50
N ALA A 161 -5.69 1.14 1.39
CA ALA A 161 -7.03 1.19 0.82
C ALA A 161 -6.95 0.82 -0.65
N CYS A 162 -7.91 0.01 -1.10
CA CYS A 162 -8.00 -0.43 -2.48
C CYS A 162 -9.45 -0.40 -2.95
N ARG A 163 -9.63 -0.02 -4.21
CA ARG A 163 -10.88 -0.08 -4.96
C ARG A 163 -10.65 -0.89 -6.23
N MET A 164 -11.65 -1.66 -6.63
CA MET A 164 -11.74 -2.27 -7.96
C MET A 164 -12.95 -1.75 -8.71
N ALA A 165 -12.84 -1.66 -10.03
CA ALA A 165 -13.79 -1.03 -10.94
C ALA A 165 -13.78 0.50 -10.90
N ASP A 166 -14.68 1.11 -11.68
CA ASP A 166 -14.65 2.54 -11.93
C ASP A 166 -14.83 3.38 -10.64
N PRO A 167 -14.47 4.67 -10.67
CA PRO A 167 -14.47 5.50 -9.47
C PRO A 167 -15.82 5.70 -8.77
N VAL A 168 -16.94 5.42 -9.45
CA VAL A 168 -18.30 5.64 -8.97
C VAL A 168 -18.92 4.34 -8.45
N GLU A 169 -18.68 3.23 -9.17
CA GLU A 169 -19.34 1.94 -8.95
C GLU A 169 -18.41 0.89 -8.32
N GLY A 170 -17.20 1.30 -7.93
CA GLY A 170 -16.17 0.41 -7.43
C GLY A 170 -16.39 -0.07 -5.99
N ASN A 171 -16.11 -1.35 -5.77
CA ASN A 171 -16.08 -1.95 -4.43
C ASN A 171 -14.65 -1.92 -3.89
N GLY A 172 -14.52 -1.85 -2.58
CA GLY A 172 -13.22 -1.83 -1.97
C GLY A 172 -13.22 -1.86 -0.45
N PHE A 173 -12.03 -1.65 0.09
CA PHE A 173 -11.81 -1.62 1.53
C PHE A 173 -10.85 -0.51 1.93
N VAL A 174 -10.92 -0.15 3.22
CA VAL A 174 -9.96 0.69 3.93
C VAL A 174 -9.48 -0.09 5.15
N ALA A 175 -8.20 -0.39 5.21
CA ALA A 175 -7.52 -1.02 6.34
C ALA A 175 -6.66 0.01 7.07
N THR A 176 -6.89 0.14 8.38
CA THR A 176 -6.17 1.03 9.27
C THR A 176 -5.48 0.23 10.38
N ALA A 177 -4.84 0.93 11.32
CA ALA A 177 -4.27 0.28 12.50
C ALA A 177 -5.31 -0.31 13.46
N THR A 178 -6.55 0.16 13.40
CA THR A 178 -7.59 -0.16 14.39
C THR A 178 -8.78 -0.93 13.80
N GLY A 179 -8.90 -1.00 12.47
CA GLY A 179 -9.99 -1.73 11.85
C GLY A 179 -9.90 -1.78 10.33
N THR A 180 -10.79 -2.57 9.75
CA THR A 180 -10.97 -2.71 8.31
C THR A 180 -12.45 -2.46 8.00
N THR A 181 -12.72 -1.58 7.04
CA THR A 181 -14.08 -1.30 6.55
C THR A 181 -14.17 -1.57 5.06
N THR A 182 -15.37 -1.88 4.57
CA THR A 182 -15.66 -2.07 3.15
C THR A 182 -16.57 -0.96 2.64
N PHE A 183 -16.50 -0.68 1.34
CA PHE A 183 -17.37 0.26 0.65
C PHE A 183 -17.77 -0.28 -0.73
N GLY A 184 -18.78 0.35 -1.34
CA GLY A 184 -19.37 -0.08 -2.60
C GLY A 184 -20.67 -0.87 -2.40
N LYS A 185 -21.02 -1.70 -3.38
CA LYS A 185 -22.24 -2.50 -3.41
C LYS A 185 -22.06 -3.80 -2.62
N ALA A 186 -23.07 -4.13 -1.83
CA ALA A 186 -23.23 -5.41 -1.13
C ALA A 186 -23.82 -6.48 -2.06
#